data_AF-A0A968TVB1-F1
#
_entry.id   AF-A0A968TVB1-F1
#
_cell.length_a   1.000
_cell.length_b   1.000
_cell.length_c   1.000
_cell.angle_alpha   90.00
_cell.angle_beta   90.00
_cell.angle_gamma   90.00
#
_symmetry.space_group_name_H-M   'P 1'
#
loop_
_entity.id
_entity.type
_entity.pdbx_description
1 polymer ?
#
loop_
_entity_poly.entity_id
_entity_poly.type
_entity_poly.pdbx_seq_one_letter_code
_entity_poly.pdbx_strand_id
1 'polypeptide(L)'
;MPKRREVKKPKVRTLKVDALARVEGEGGLFVKVKGEKVLETRLVIFEPPRFFEAFLRGRRFTEAPDVTARICGICPVAYQMSACHAMENACGVTVGGQLRQLRRLLYCGEWIESHALHVFMLHAPDFLGYESAIHMAADHPDLVARALELKKVGNQILSIVGGRAVHPINVRVGGFYRVPSRADLAGLEERLKWALDACLETVRLVAGFEFPALEQPYEFVALRHPDEYPFNEGRLVSSSGLDIDISDYELHFAEEHVAHSNALHSVFKGHGSYFTGPLARYALNFEQLSPLARESALAAGLPRVVRNPFQSIVVRAVELVHACEEALRVIA
;
A
#
# COMPACT_ATOMS: atom_id res chain seq x y z
N MET A 1 6.13 49.89 -44.19
CA MET A 1 6.63 48.52 -43.94
C MET A 1 6.25 48.12 -42.52
N PRO A 2 5.44 47.07 -42.31
CA PRO A 2 5.08 46.63 -40.96
C PRO A 2 6.29 45.97 -40.29
N LYS A 3 6.63 46.43 -39.07
CA LYS A 3 7.70 45.87 -38.23
C LYS A 3 7.39 44.39 -37.99
N ARG A 4 8.26 43.49 -38.45
CA ARG A 4 8.23 42.07 -38.08
C ARG A 4 8.23 41.97 -36.55
N ARG A 5 7.16 41.44 -35.96
CA ARG A 5 7.15 41.04 -34.55
C ARG A 5 8.24 39.98 -34.37
N GLU A 6 9.29 40.29 -33.61
CA GLU A 6 10.24 39.29 -33.15
C GLU A 6 9.49 38.27 -32.30
N VAL A 7 9.31 37.07 -32.84
CA VAL A 7 8.82 35.92 -32.08
C VAL A 7 9.94 35.52 -31.13
N LYS A 8 9.86 35.92 -29.86
CA LYS A 8 10.81 35.51 -28.82
C LYS A 8 10.90 33.98 -28.81
N LYS A 9 12.10 33.44 -29.06
CA LYS A 9 12.33 31.99 -29.02
C LYS A 9 11.91 31.46 -27.63
N PRO A 10 11.16 30.35 -27.56
CA PRO A 10 10.69 29.83 -26.29
C PRO A 10 11.87 29.39 -25.41
N LYS A 11 11.98 30.01 -24.23
CA LYS A 11 13.03 29.70 -23.24
C LYS A 11 12.83 28.29 -22.67
N VAL A 12 13.94 27.57 -22.48
CA VAL A 12 13.96 26.31 -21.75
C VAL A 12 14.08 26.62 -20.26
N ARG A 13 13.25 25.99 -19.45
CA ARG A 13 13.23 26.08 -17.98
C ARG A 13 13.32 24.66 -17.40
N THR A 14 14.02 24.54 -16.29
CA THR A 14 14.10 23.31 -15.51
C THR A 14 13.54 23.59 -14.14
N LEU A 15 12.56 22.78 -13.73
CA LEU A 15 11.97 22.78 -12.40
C LEU A 15 12.49 21.53 -11.69
N LYS A 16 13.01 21.71 -10.49
CA LYS A 16 13.48 20.61 -9.64
C LYS A 16 12.78 20.71 -8.30
N VAL A 17 12.20 19.60 -7.87
CA VAL A 17 11.77 19.38 -6.49
C VAL A 17 12.76 18.36 -5.95
N ASP A 18 13.75 18.84 -5.20
CA ASP A 18 14.87 17.99 -4.77
C ASP A 18 14.44 16.94 -3.74
N ALA A 19 13.39 17.22 -2.96
CA ALA A 19 12.81 16.28 -2.00
C ALA A 19 11.28 16.34 -2.06
N LEU A 20 10.64 15.21 -2.34
CA LEU A 20 9.20 15.01 -2.22
C LEU A 20 8.85 14.82 -0.75
N ALA A 21 7.94 15.65 -0.25
CA ALA A 21 7.41 15.53 1.10
C ALA A 21 6.22 14.57 1.15
N ARG A 22 5.88 14.09 2.36
CA ARG A 22 4.72 13.22 2.64
C ARG A 22 4.68 11.92 1.81
N VAL A 23 5.86 11.37 1.55
CA VAL A 23 6.07 10.01 1.03
C VAL A 23 7.07 9.29 1.94
N GLU A 24 7.02 7.96 1.96
CA GLU A 24 8.10 7.17 2.57
C GLU A 24 9.21 6.95 1.54
N GLY A 25 10.46 6.91 2.03
CA GLY A 25 11.65 6.88 1.19
C GLY A 25 12.09 8.28 0.72
N GLU A 26 13.11 8.29 -0.13
CA GLU A 26 13.74 9.52 -0.63
C GLU A 26 13.59 9.65 -2.15
N GLY A 27 12.90 10.70 -2.58
CA GLY A 27 12.69 10.95 -4.00
C GLY A 27 12.54 12.42 -4.36
N GLY A 28 12.76 12.74 -5.62
CA GLY A 28 12.64 14.07 -6.21
C GLY A 28 11.96 14.05 -7.57
N LEU A 29 11.52 15.22 -8.04
CA LEU A 29 10.89 15.40 -9.34
C LEU A 29 11.72 16.36 -10.20
N PHE A 30 12.02 15.94 -11.42
CA PHE A 30 12.66 16.77 -12.43
C PHE A 30 11.70 17.02 -13.59
N VAL A 31 11.46 18.29 -13.93
CA VAL A 31 10.62 18.67 -15.08
C VAL A 31 11.35 19.68 -15.95
N LYS A 32 11.53 19.35 -17.23
CA LYS A 32 12.11 20.26 -18.22
C LYS A 32 11.02 20.74 -19.17
N VAL A 33 10.91 22.06 -19.34
CA VAL A 33 9.84 22.70 -20.11
C VAL A 33 10.44 23.67 -21.12
N LYS A 34 9.88 23.76 -22.33
CA LYS A 34 10.22 24.77 -23.34
C LYS A 34 8.97 25.52 -23.77
N GLY A 35 8.87 26.79 -23.38
CA GLY A 35 7.60 27.52 -23.48
C GLY A 35 6.54 26.85 -22.61
N GLU A 36 5.48 26.34 -23.24
CA GLU A 36 4.38 25.59 -22.62
C GLU A 36 4.49 24.06 -22.81
N LYS A 37 5.47 23.59 -23.59
CA LYS A 37 5.65 22.17 -23.85
C LYS A 37 6.57 21.54 -22.80
N VAL A 38 6.07 20.53 -22.10
CA VAL A 38 6.90 19.63 -21.28
C VAL A 38 7.78 18.81 -22.23
N LEU A 39 9.09 18.87 -22.03
CA LEU A 39 10.07 18.12 -22.80
C LEU A 39 10.45 16.81 -22.11
N GLU A 40 10.45 16.80 -20.78
CA GLU A 40 10.92 15.68 -19.99
C GLU A 40 10.40 15.77 -18.55
N THR A 41 10.03 14.61 -18.00
CA THR A 41 9.66 14.40 -16.60
C THR A 41 10.40 13.18 -16.09
N ARG A 42 11.01 13.27 -14.91
CA ARG A 42 11.64 12.13 -14.23
C ARG A 42 11.27 12.13 -12.77
N LEU A 43 10.87 10.97 -12.27
CA LEU A 43 10.88 10.66 -10.84
C LEU A 43 12.28 10.12 -10.51
N VAL A 44 12.93 10.71 -9.52
CA VAL A 44 14.32 10.40 -9.15
C VAL A 44 14.27 9.83 -7.74
N ILE A 45 14.39 8.51 -7.60
CA ILE A 45 14.51 7.88 -6.28
C ILE A 45 16.00 7.74 -5.97
N PHE A 46 16.47 8.40 -4.92
CA PHE A 46 17.90 8.46 -4.60
C PHE A 46 18.22 7.83 -3.24
N GLU A 47 17.24 7.13 -2.63
CA GLU A 47 17.44 6.37 -1.40
C GLU A 47 18.68 5.48 -1.53
N PRO A 48 19.59 5.47 -0.54
CA PRO A 48 20.82 4.70 -0.63
C PRO A 48 20.53 3.20 -0.68
N PRO A 49 21.20 2.43 -1.56
CA PRO A 49 21.01 0.98 -1.59
C PRO A 49 21.44 0.37 -0.25
N ARG A 50 20.52 -0.37 0.37
CA ARG A 50 20.74 -1.03 1.67
C ARG A 50 21.24 -2.48 1.56
N PHE A 51 21.33 -2.99 0.32
CA PHE A 51 21.94 -4.28 -0.02
C PHE A 51 21.36 -5.50 0.71
N PHE A 52 20.05 -5.51 1.04
CA PHE A 52 19.40 -6.61 1.75
C PHE A 52 19.60 -7.97 1.07
N GLU A 53 19.51 -8.03 -0.26
CA GLU A 53 19.70 -9.28 -1.03
C GLU A 53 21.09 -9.87 -0.83
N ALA A 54 22.14 -9.02 -0.91
CA ALA A 54 23.51 -9.43 -0.68
C ALA A 54 23.74 -9.82 0.80
N PHE A 55 23.17 -9.04 1.73
CA PHE A 55 23.27 -9.26 3.17
C PHE A 55 22.68 -10.61 3.61
N LEU A 56 21.62 -11.08 2.92
CA LEU A 56 20.94 -12.34 3.23
C LEU A 56 21.73 -13.57 2.78
N ARG A 57 22.69 -13.45 1.85
CA ARG A 57 23.50 -14.58 1.39
C ARG A 57 24.31 -15.18 2.54
N GLY A 58 24.23 -16.50 2.69
CA GLY A 58 24.94 -17.25 3.73
C GLY A 58 24.32 -17.13 5.13
N ARG A 59 23.22 -16.40 5.30
CA ARG A 59 22.48 -16.36 6.57
C ARG A 59 21.56 -17.56 6.71
N ARG A 60 21.18 -17.87 7.95
CA ARG A 60 20.16 -18.90 8.19
C ARG A 60 18.82 -18.41 7.68
N PHE A 61 18.10 -19.29 6.98
CA PHE A 61 16.78 -18.97 6.42
C PHE A 61 15.77 -18.50 7.49
N THR A 62 15.93 -18.95 8.74
CA THR A 62 15.10 -18.53 9.88
C THR A 62 15.29 -17.07 10.27
N GLU A 63 16.41 -16.43 9.90
CA GLU A 63 16.66 -15.01 10.14
C GLU A 63 16.00 -14.11 9.09
N ALA A 64 15.55 -14.67 7.96
CA ALA A 64 15.02 -13.88 6.85
C ALA A 64 13.83 -13.00 7.24
N PRO A 65 12.79 -13.49 7.96
CA PRO A 65 11.67 -12.63 8.35
C PRO A 65 12.12 -11.44 9.22
N ASP A 66 13.04 -11.65 10.16
CA ASP A 66 13.53 -10.58 11.00
C ASP A 66 14.35 -9.56 10.21
N VAL A 67 15.23 -10.01 9.32
CA VAL A 67 16.06 -9.11 8.51
C VAL A 67 15.19 -8.30 7.54
N THR A 68 14.26 -8.92 6.79
CA THR A 68 13.45 -8.24 5.78
C THR A 68 12.45 -7.25 6.40
N ALA A 69 11.99 -7.47 7.64
CA ALA A 69 11.15 -6.51 8.37
C ALA A 69 11.81 -5.13 8.56
N ARG A 70 13.12 -5.00 8.34
CA ARG A 70 13.87 -3.73 8.45
C ARG A 70 13.94 -2.97 7.13
N ILE A 71 13.33 -3.50 6.05
CA ILE A 71 13.27 -2.82 4.75
C ILE A 71 12.34 -1.60 4.83
N CYS A 72 11.20 -1.68 5.49
CA CYS A 72 10.32 -0.52 5.68
C CYS A 72 9.70 -0.57 7.07
N GLY A 73 9.65 0.60 7.73
CA GLY A 73 9.04 0.73 9.05
C GLY A 73 7.52 0.77 9.04
N ILE A 74 6.90 1.04 7.89
CA ILE A 74 5.44 1.12 7.71
C ILE A 74 4.86 -0.25 7.36
N CYS A 75 5.51 -1.03 6.48
CA CYS A 75 5.01 -2.34 6.05
C CYS A 75 5.91 -3.54 6.42
N PRO A 76 6.38 -3.67 7.67
CA PRO A 76 7.28 -4.76 8.05
C PRO A 76 6.63 -6.16 7.96
N VAL A 77 5.33 -6.29 8.18
CA VAL A 77 4.58 -7.56 8.08
C VAL A 77 4.56 -8.04 6.65
N ALA A 78 4.38 -7.15 5.67
CA ALA A 78 4.46 -7.53 4.26
C ALA A 78 5.78 -8.25 3.94
N TYR A 79 6.91 -7.68 4.37
CA TYR A 79 8.23 -8.29 4.18
C TYR A 79 8.43 -9.58 4.99
N GLN A 80 7.90 -9.66 6.20
CA GLN A 80 7.97 -10.86 7.04
C GLN A 80 7.22 -12.03 6.43
N MET A 81 6.01 -11.77 5.93
CA MET A 81 5.14 -12.79 5.38
C MET A 81 5.62 -13.27 4.02
N SER A 82 6.11 -12.37 3.16
CA SER A 82 6.81 -12.76 1.93
C SER A 82 8.03 -13.64 2.22
N ALA A 83 8.86 -13.27 3.21
CA ALA A 83 9.99 -14.10 3.62
C ALA A 83 9.55 -15.46 4.18
N CYS A 84 8.56 -15.49 5.07
CA CYS A 84 8.00 -16.74 5.60
C CYS A 84 7.49 -17.65 4.49
N HIS A 85 6.68 -17.13 3.57
CA HIS A 85 6.13 -17.91 2.45
C HIS A 85 7.24 -18.46 1.56
N ALA A 86 8.26 -17.67 1.23
CA ALA A 86 9.41 -18.14 0.46
C ALA A 86 10.15 -19.28 1.15
N MET A 87 10.43 -19.15 2.46
CA MET A 87 11.14 -20.18 3.22
C MET A 87 10.30 -21.43 3.47
N GLU A 88 8.99 -21.26 3.71
CA GLU A 88 8.04 -22.37 3.86
C GLU A 88 7.88 -23.16 2.57
N ASN A 89 7.77 -22.48 1.44
CA ASN A 89 7.76 -23.12 0.13
C ASN A 89 9.06 -23.90 -0.12
N ALA A 90 10.22 -23.32 0.16
CA ALA A 90 11.51 -24.00 0.06
C ALA A 90 11.61 -25.25 0.97
N CYS A 91 10.88 -25.27 2.09
CA CYS A 91 10.81 -26.41 3.00
C CYS A 91 9.67 -27.40 2.66
N GLY A 92 8.82 -27.11 1.68
CA GLY A 92 7.62 -27.91 1.39
C GLY A 92 6.56 -27.89 2.51
N VAL A 93 6.48 -26.79 3.27
CA VAL A 93 5.57 -26.64 4.42
C VAL A 93 4.44 -25.69 4.08
N THR A 94 3.20 -26.09 4.40
CA THR A 94 2.02 -25.22 4.30
C THR A 94 1.49 -24.87 5.68
N VAL A 95 1.39 -23.58 6.01
CA VAL A 95 0.83 -23.11 7.27
C VAL A 95 -0.68 -22.90 7.13
N GLY A 96 -1.46 -23.79 7.74
CA GLY A 96 -2.94 -23.75 7.71
C GLY A 96 -3.59 -23.36 9.04
N GLY A 97 -4.92 -23.50 9.08
CA GLY A 97 -5.72 -23.39 10.30
C GLY A 97 -5.58 -22.06 11.04
N GLN A 98 -5.51 -22.12 12.37
CA GLN A 98 -5.46 -20.93 13.23
C GLN A 98 -4.19 -20.10 13.04
N LEU A 99 -3.06 -20.72 12.68
CA LEU A 99 -1.82 -19.98 12.42
C LEU A 99 -1.95 -19.09 11.18
N ARG A 100 -2.59 -19.59 10.12
CA ARG A 100 -2.94 -18.79 8.94
C ARG A 100 -3.86 -17.63 9.30
N GLN A 101 -4.88 -17.89 10.12
CA GLN A 101 -5.80 -16.83 10.57
C GLN A 101 -5.08 -15.76 11.39
N LEU A 102 -4.16 -16.13 12.29
CA LEU A 102 -3.33 -15.16 13.02
C LEU A 102 -2.43 -14.34 12.10
N ARG A 103 -1.91 -14.91 11.01
CA ARG A 103 -1.18 -14.15 9.98
C ARG A 103 -2.08 -13.15 9.25
N ARG A 104 -3.32 -13.55 8.91
CA ARG A 104 -4.31 -12.64 8.33
C ARG A 104 -4.65 -11.50 9.30
N LEU A 105 -4.86 -11.79 10.59
CA LEU A 105 -5.08 -10.77 11.61
C LEU A 105 -3.88 -9.82 11.73
N LEU A 106 -2.65 -10.34 11.68
CA LEU A 106 -1.44 -9.50 11.67
C LEU A 106 -1.41 -8.54 10.46
N TYR A 107 -1.78 -9.02 9.26
CA TYR A 107 -1.93 -8.18 8.07
C TYR A 107 -3.03 -7.12 8.21
N CYS A 108 -4.18 -7.48 8.80
CA CYS A 108 -5.22 -6.49 9.10
C CYS A 108 -4.66 -5.36 9.98
N GLY A 109 -3.86 -5.71 11.00
CA GLY A 109 -3.18 -4.73 11.85
C GLY A 109 -2.30 -3.75 11.07
N GLU A 110 -1.46 -4.27 10.16
CA GLU A 110 -0.63 -3.45 9.27
C GLU A 110 -1.45 -2.61 8.30
N TRP A 111 -2.48 -3.18 7.66
CA TRP A 111 -3.33 -2.43 6.71
C TRP A 111 -4.10 -1.31 7.40
N ILE A 112 -4.68 -1.57 8.57
CA ILE A 112 -5.38 -0.53 9.35
C ILE A 112 -4.43 0.61 9.69
N GLU A 113 -3.23 0.30 10.16
CA GLU A 113 -2.22 1.29 10.50
C GLU A 113 -1.72 2.08 9.27
N SER A 114 -1.31 1.37 8.23
CA SER A 114 -0.66 1.91 7.04
C SER A 114 -1.64 2.73 6.20
N HIS A 115 -2.86 2.25 5.99
CA HIS A 115 -3.85 3.00 5.22
C HIS A 115 -4.38 4.20 6.00
N ALA A 116 -4.57 4.10 7.32
CA ALA A 116 -4.94 5.27 8.13
C ALA A 116 -3.83 6.34 8.06
N LEU A 117 -2.56 5.93 8.20
CA LEU A 117 -1.42 6.83 8.01
C LEU A 117 -1.47 7.50 6.63
N HIS A 118 -1.62 6.73 5.56
CA HIS A 118 -1.62 7.27 4.20
C HIS A 118 -2.81 8.20 3.95
N VAL A 119 -4.04 7.78 4.29
CA VAL A 119 -5.26 8.55 4.03
C VAL A 119 -5.19 9.90 4.74
N PHE A 120 -4.88 9.91 6.03
CA PHE A 120 -5.01 11.13 6.83
C PHE A 120 -3.73 11.96 6.94
N MET A 121 -2.57 11.31 7.04
CA MET A 121 -1.32 12.03 7.29
C MET A 121 -0.61 12.45 6.01
N LEU A 122 -0.80 11.68 4.94
CA LEU A 122 -0.10 11.90 3.67
C LEU A 122 -1.01 12.55 2.62
N HIS A 123 -2.22 12.03 2.41
CA HIS A 123 -3.02 12.37 1.24
C HIS A 123 -4.11 13.43 1.50
N ALA A 124 -4.90 13.30 2.57
CA ALA A 124 -5.95 14.25 2.92
C ALA A 124 -5.49 15.72 3.01
N PRO A 125 -4.29 16.05 3.53
CA PRO A 125 -3.81 17.43 3.55
C PRO A 125 -3.79 18.08 2.16
N ASP A 126 -3.45 17.35 1.08
CA ASP A 126 -3.46 17.92 -0.28
C ASP A 126 -4.87 18.29 -0.74
N PHE A 127 -5.83 17.41 -0.51
CA PHE A 127 -7.23 17.64 -0.91
C PHE A 127 -7.89 18.76 -0.11
N LEU A 128 -7.46 18.95 1.13
CA LEU A 128 -8.00 19.95 2.03
C LEU A 128 -7.18 21.27 2.04
N GLY A 129 -6.11 21.35 1.26
CA GLY A 129 -5.30 22.57 1.11
C GLY A 129 -4.33 22.86 2.26
N TYR A 130 -3.91 21.84 3.01
CA TYR A 130 -2.94 21.97 4.11
C TYR A 130 -1.55 21.46 3.74
N GLU A 131 -0.51 22.09 4.28
CA GLU A 131 0.88 21.66 4.06
C GLU A 131 1.19 20.30 4.69
N SER A 132 0.55 20.00 5.82
CA SER A 132 0.73 18.76 6.57
C SER A 132 -0.48 18.46 7.45
N ALA A 133 -0.56 17.22 7.96
CA ALA A 133 -1.60 16.85 8.92
C ALA A 133 -1.51 17.60 10.26
N ILE A 134 -0.33 18.13 10.63
CA ILE A 134 -0.17 18.97 11.83
C ILE A 134 -0.88 20.31 11.62
N HIS A 135 -0.71 20.94 10.46
CA HIS A 135 -1.43 22.16 10.13
C HIS A 135 -2.94 21.90 10.01
N MET A 136 -3.32 20.79 9.37
CA MET A 136 -4.71 20.35 9.28
C MET A 136 -5.35 20.14 10.67
N ALA A 137 -4.58 19.78 11.70
CA ALA A 137 -5.08 19.57 13.05
C ALA A 137 -5.57 20.86 13.74
N ALA A 138 -5.14 22.04 13.27
CA ALA A 138 -5.61 23.31 13.82
C ALA A 138 -7.11 23.51 13.55
N ASP A 139 -7.56 23.14 12.35
CA ASP A 139 -8.94 23.33 11.88
C ASP A 139 -9.77 22.03 11.94
N HIS A 140 -9.12 20.86 11.86
CA HIS A 140 -9.74 19.55 11.89
C HIS A 140 -9.14 18.63 12.98
N PRO A 141 -9.13 19.05 14.27
CA PRO A 141 -8.51 18.27 15.35
C PRO A 141 -9.14 16.88 15.52
N ASP A 142 -10.47 16.77 15.40
CA ASP A 142 -11.19 15.51 15.54
C ASP A 142 -10.84 14.51 14.43
N LEU A 143 -10.59 15.01 13.22
CA LEU A 143 -10.19 14.20 12.07
C LEU A 143 -8.80 13.58 12.30
N VAL A 144 -7.85 14.39 12.75
CA VAL A 144 -6.48 13.95 13.05
C VAL A 144 -6.47 13.01 14.26
N ALA A 145 -7.27 13.30 15.30
CA ALA A 145 -7.41 12.43 16.47
C ALA A 145 -7.97 11.05 16.08
N ARG A 146 -9.02 11.01 15.24
CA ARG A 146 -9.58 9.77 14.71
C ARG A 146 -8.53 8.96 13.92
N ALA A 147 -7.75 9.64 13.08
CA ALA A 147 -6.69 9.00 12.31
C ALA A 147 -5.64 8.33 13.23
N LEU A 148 -5.21 9.02 14.29
CA LEU A 148 -4.28 8.49 15.28
C LEU A 148 -4.87 7.31 16.05
N GLU A 149 -6.16 7.36 16.41
CA GLU A 149 -6.82 6.25 17.09
C GLU A 149 -7.03 5.03 16.17
N LEU A 150 -7.36 5.22 14.89
CA LEU A 150 -7.37 4.13 13.88
C LEU A 150 -5.99 3.47 13.77
N LYS A 151 -4.94 4.29 13.61
CA LYS A 151 -3.55 3.81 13.59
C LYS A 151 -3.20 3.04 14.88
N LYS A 152 -3.68 3.49 16.03
CA LYS A 152 -3.47 2.82 17.31
C LYS A 152 -4.19 1.47 17.40
N VAL A 153 -5.38 1.32 16.81
CA VAL A 153 -6.05 0.01 16.71
C VAL A 153 -5.22 -0.97 15.89
N GLY A 154 -4.73 -0.57 14.71
CA GLY A 154 -3.82 -1.40 13.90
C GLY A 154 -2.55 -1.81 14.67
N ASN A 155 -1.90 -0.83 15.31
CA ASN A 155 -0.72 -1.06 16.16
C ASN A 155 -0.99 -2.00 17.35
N GLN A 156 -2.21 -1.97 17.90
CA GLN A 156 -2.60 -2.86 19.00
C GLN A 156 -2.63 -4.32 18.53
N ILE A 157 -3.16 -4.59 17.33
CA ILE A 157 -3.13 -5.91 16.70
C ILE A 157 -1.68 -6.35 16.47
N LEU A 158 -0.85 -5.48 15.88
CA LEU A 158 0.57 -5.75 15.66
C LEU A 158 1.31 -6.06 16.97
N SER A 159 0.97 -5.38 18.06
CA SER A 159 1.58 -5.62 19.36
C SER A 159 1.15 -6.96 19.97
N ILE A 160 -0.16 -7.29 19.92
CA ILE A 160 -0.69 -8.54 20.49
C ILE A 160 -0.19 -9.75 19.71
N VAL A 161 -0.27 -9.71 18.37
CA VAL A 161 0.03 -10.85 17.50
C VAL A 161 1.51 -10.87 17.12
N GLY A 162 2.09 -9.71 16.85
CA GLY A 162 3.48 -9.56 16.37
C GLY A 162 4.51 -9.31 17.48
N GLY A 163 4.07 -9.07 18.72
CA GLY A 163 4.91 -8.76 19.88
C GLY A 163 5.39 -7.31 19.95
N ARG A 164 5.36 -6.57 18.82
CA ARG A 164 5.74 -5.16 18.71
C ARG A 164 4.91 -4.49 17.62
N ALA A 165 4.49 -3.24 17.86
CA ALA A 165 3.79 -2.43 16.86
C ALA A 165 4.66 -2.13 15.62
N VAL A 166 5.97 -1.99 15.80
CA VAL A 166 6.92 -1.67 14.74
C VAL A 166 8.02 -2.73 14.72
N HIS A 167 8.22 -3.31 13.54
CA HIS A 167 9.11 -4.45 13.27
C HIS A 167 8.80 -5.61 14.23
N PRO A 168 7.66 -6.31 14.00
CA PRO A 168 7.26 -7.46 14.81
C PRO A 168 8.39 -8.48 14.96
N ILE A 169 8.46 -9.15 16.10
CA ILE A 169 9.52 -10.15 16.41
C ILE A 169 8.94 -11.53 16.72
N ASN A 170 7.62 -11.66 16.73
CA ASN A 170 6.95 -12.89 17.12
C ASN A 170 6.72 -13.85 15.93
N VAL A 171 6.86 -13.36 14.70
CA VAL A 171 6.72 -14.16 13.48
C VAL A 171 7.96 -15.04 13.29
N ARG A 172 7.75 -16.29 12.88
CA ARG A 172 8.82 -17.20 12.46
C ARG A 172 8.39 -18.06 11.27
N VAL A 173 9.36 -18.67 10.59
CA VAL A 173 9.09 -19.72 9.60
C VAL A 173 8.29 -20.85 10.27
N GLY A 174 7.15 -21.20 9.69
CA GLY A 174 6.20 -22.17 10.22
C GLY A 174 5.16 -21.64 11.21
N GLY A 175 5.16 -20.33 11.56
CA GLY A 175 4.12 -19.74 12.41
C GLY A 175 4.60 -18.60 13.31
N PHE A 176 4.43 -18.76 14.62
CA PHE A 176 4.77 -17.76 15.65
C PHE A 176 5.63 -18.38 16.76
N TYR A 177 6.43 -17.56 17.46
CA TYR A 177 7.14 -17.99 18.67
C TYR A 177 6.16 -18.19 19.84
N ARG A 178 5.16 -17.32 19.95
CA ARG A 178 4.04 -17.42 20.90
C ARG A 178 2.74 -16.99 20.24
N VAL A 179 1.66 -17.73 20.45
CA VAL A 179 0.32 -17.30 20.01
C VAL A 179 -0.42 -16.56 21.14
N PRO A 180 -1.26 -15.57 20.84
CA PRO A 180 -2.06 -14.90 21.85
C PRO A 180 -3.11 -15.85 22.44
N SER A 181 -3.41 -15.68 23.73
CA SER A 181 -4.57 -16.29 24.37
C SER A 181 -5.83 -15.50 24.06
N ARG A 182 -7.01 -16.06 24.32
CA ARG A 182 -8.29 -15.32 24.24
C ARG A 182 -8.32 -14.11 25.16
N ALA A 183 -7.65 -14.18 26.32
CA ALA A 183 -7.55 -13.06 27.24
C ALA A 183 -6.68 -11.92 26.67
N ASP A 184 -5.65 -12.24 25.88
CA ASP A 184 -4.80 -11.23 25.22
C ASP A 184 -5.56 -10.47 24.13
N LEU A 185 -6.60 -11.09 23.56
CA LEU A 185 -7.51 -10.47 22.57
C LEU A 185 -8.69 -9.73 23.22
N ALA A 186 -8.81 -9.76 24.55
CA ALA A 186 -9.93 -9.13 25.25
C ALA A 186 -9.96 -7.62 24.97
N GLY A 187 -11.15 -7.10 24.66
CA GLY A 187 -11.36 -5.69 24.35
C GLY A 187 -10.92 -5.25 22.95
N LEU A 188 -10.24 -6.11 22.17
CA LEU A 188 -9.90 -5.81 20.79
C LEU A 188 -11.15 -5.72 19.90
N GLU A 189 -12.16 -6.56 20.18
CA GLU A 189 -13.44 -6.54 19.46
C GLU A 189 -14.11 -5.17 19.51
N GLU A 190 -14.25 -4.58 20.70
CA GLU A 190 -14.87 -3.26 20.87
C GLU A 190 -14.05 -2.15 20.19
N ARG A 191 -12.71 -2.25 20.24
CA ARG A 191 -11.82 -1.34 19.52
C ARG A 191 -11.98 -1.46 18.00
N LEU A 192 -12.17 -2.68 17.48
CA LEU A 192 -12.38 -2.94 16.07
C LEU A 192 -13.77 -2.52 15.59
N LYS A 193 -14.82 -2.67 16.41
CA LYS A 193 -16.16 -2.15 16.11
C LYS A 193 -16.13 -0.63 15.96
N TRP A 194 -15.50 0.06 16.92
CA TRP A 194 -15.27 1.50 16.82
C TRP A 194 -14.46 1.86 15.56
N ALA A 195 -13.40 1.09 15.26
CA ALA A 195 -12.59 1.34 14.07
C ALA A 195 -13.39 1.15 12.78
N LEU A 196 -14.25 0.13 12.71
CA LEU A 196 -15.12 -0.12 11.57
C LEU A 196 -16.05 1.08 11.31
N ASP A 197 -16.70 1.61 12.35
CA ASP A 197 -17.56 2.80 12.24
C ASP A 197 -16.76 4.01 11.76
N ALA A 198 -15.58 4.23 12.35
CA ALA A 198 -14.67 5.30 11.93
C ALA A 198 -14.21 5.14 10.47
N CYS A 199 -13.94 3.92 10.00
CA CYS A 199 -13.57 3.63 8.62
C CYS A 199 -14.72 3.92 7.65
N LEU A 200 -15.98 3.59 8.02
CA LEU A 200 -17.15 3.92 7.20
C LEU A 200 -17.36 5.43 7.07
N GLU A 201 -17.19 6.17 8.16
CA GLU A 201 -17.20 7.63 8.12
C GLU A 201 -16.05 8.18 7.28
N THR A 202 -14.88 7.54 7.33
CA THR A 202 -13.72 7.90 6.51
C THR A 202 -14.03 7.75 5.03
N VAL A 203 -14.64 6.65 4.61
CA VAL A 203 -15.08 6.43 3.22
C VAL A 203 -16.00 7.57 2.76
N ARG A 204 -17.02 7.91 3.56
CA ARG A 204 -17.97 9.00 3.24
C ARG A 204 -17.25 10.35 3.12
N LEU A 205 -16.32 10.64 4.04
CA LEU A 205 -15.56 11.88 4.03
C LEU A 205 -14.72 12.02 2.77
N VAL A 206 -13.85 11.04 2.49
CA VAL A 206 -12.91 11.14 1.36
C VAL A 206 -13.60 11.01 0.02
N ALA A 207 -14.76 10.35 -0.06
CA ALA A 207 -15.59 10.33 -1.26
C ALA A 207 -16.13 11.72 -1.64
N GLY A 208 -16.25 12.63 -0.66
CA GLY A 208 -16.68 14.01 -0.87
C GLY A 208 -15.59 14.96 -1.35
N PHE A 209 -14.34 14.49 -1.51
CA PHE A 209 -13.25 15.33 -2.01
C PHE A 209 -13.40 15.60 -3.52
N GLU A 210 -12.83 16.74 -3.95
CA GLU A 210 -12.78 17.07 -5.38
C GLU A 210 -11.62 16.34 -6.05
N PHE A 211 -11.95 15.55 -7.08
CA PHE A 211 -10.96 14.79 -7.84
C PHE A 211 -10.80 15.40 -9.24
N PRO A 212 -9.56 15.68 -9.69
CA PRO A 212 -9.32 16.02 -11.08
C PRO A 212 -9.82 14.90 -12.00
N ALA A 213 -10.44 15.26 -13.13
CA ALA A 213 -10.82 14.32 -14.16
C ALA A 213 -9.57 13.79 -14.89
N LEU A 214 -8.99 12.73 -14.35
CA LEU A 214 -7.83 12.05 -14.91
C LEU A 214 -8.06 10.54 -14.87
N GLU A 215 -7.97 9.90 -16.03
CA GLU A 215 -7.90 8.44 -16.12
C GLU A 215 -6.57 8.03 -16.73
N GLN A 216 -6.06 6.89 -16.26
CA GLN A 216 -4.85 6.27 -16.79
C GLN A 216 -5.18 4.85 -17.27
N PRO A 217 -4.72 4.45 -18.47
CA PRO A 217 -4.96 3.11 -19.02
C PRO A 217 -4.01 2.09 -18.39
N TYR A 218 -4.10 1.91 -17.06
CA TYR A 218 -3.22 1.00 -16.34
C TYR A 218 -3.41 -0.45 -16.78
N GLU A 219 -2.29 -1.16 -16.94
CA GLU A 219 -2.27 -2.61 -16.82
C GLU A 219 -2.16 -2.95 -15.33
N PHE A 220 -3.28 -3.37 -14.73
CA PHE A 220 -3.32 -3.70 -13.31
C PHE A 220 -2.74 -5.08 -13.07
N VAL A 221 -1.92 -5.23 -12.02
CA VAL A 221 -1.39 -6.52 -11.55
C VAL A 221 -1.60 -6.60 -10.04
N ALA A 222 -2.18 -7.70 -9.58
CA ALA A 222 -2.40 -7.97 -8.16
C ALA A 222 -2.47 -9.48 -7.90
N LEU A 223 -2.36 -9.87 -6.63
CA LEU A 223 -2.76 -11.21 -6.22
C LEU A 223 -4.29 -11.37 -6.36
N ARG A 224 -4.74 -12.61 -6.51
CA ARG A 224 -6.15 -13.02 -6.46
C ARG A 224 -6.29 -14.36 -5.74
N HIS A 225 -7.10 -14.37 -4.69
CA HIS A 225 -7.51 -15.59 -4.01
C HIS A 225 -8.94 -15.94 -4.46
N PRO A 226 -9.31 -17.23 -4.59
CA PRO A 226 -10.65 -17.63 -5.01
C PRO A 226 -11.75 -17.03 -4.12
N ASP A 227 -11.56 -17.10 -2.80
CA ASP A 227 -12.62 -16.82 -1.83
C ASP A 227 -12.38 -15.57 -0.96
N GLU A 228 -11.19 -14.98 -0.99
CA GLU A 228 -10.78 -13.96 -0.02
C GLU A 228 -10.21 -12.74 -0.73
N TYR A 229 -10.40 -11.53 -0.17
CA TYR A 229 -9.69 -10.37 -0.68
C TYR A 229 -8.18 -10.55 -0.40
N PRO A 230 -7.32 -10.28 -1.39
CA PRO A 230 -5.94 -10.73 -1.32
C PRO A 230 -5.08 -9.81 -0.46
N PHE A 231 -4.57 -10.35 0.66
CA PHE A 231 -3.45 -9.77 1.41
C PHE A 231 -2.11 -10.24 0.85
N ASN A 232 -1.85 -11.55 0.89
CA ASN A 232 -0.51 -12.13 0.69
C ASN A 232 -0.52 -13.57 0.13
N GLU A 233 -1.69 -14.07 -0.27
CA GLU A 233 -1.87 -15.40 -0.82
C GLU A 233 -2.74 -15.35 -2.08
N GLY A 234 -2.65 -16.39 -2.89
CA GLY A 234 -3.37 -16.50 -4.16
C GLY A 234 -2.42 -16.48 -5.35
N ARG A 235 -3.01 -16.36 -6.53
CA ARG A 235 -2.31 -16.35 -7.82
C ARG A 235 -2.05 -14.92 -8.27
N LEU A 236 -0.99 -14.70 -9.05
CA LEU A 236 -0.71 -13.39 -9.61
C LEU A 236 -1.51 -13.21 -10.90
N VAL A 237 -2.39 -12.21 -10.92
CA VAL A 237 -3.27 -11.95 -12.07
C VAL A 237 -3.09 -10.54 -12.62
N SER A 238 -3.45 -10.34 -13.89
CA SER A 238 -3.44 -9.01 -14.53
C SER A 238 -4.75 -8.66 -15.24
N SER A 239 -4.96 -7.36 -15.52
CA SER A 239 -6.13 -6.90 -16.27
C SER A 239 -6.15 -7.36 -17.73
N SER A 240 -4.99 -7.69 -18.31
CA SER A 240 -4.87 -8.28 -19.64
C SER A 240 -4.96 -9.82 -19.66
N GLY A 241 -5.31 -10.46 -18.54
CA GLY A 241 -5.58 -11.90 -18.48
C GLY A 241 -4.40 -12.79 -18.09
N LEU A 242 -3.30 -12.23 -17.56
CA LEU A 242 -2.29 -13.05 -16.90
C LEU A 242 -2.92 -13.74 -15.68
N ASP A 243 -2.59 -15.01 -15.46
CA ASP A 243 -2.98 -15.78 -14.28
C ASP A 243 -1.94 -16.87 -14.03
N ILE A 244 -1.00 -16.62 -13.12
CA ILE A 244 0.18 -17.47 -12.89
C ILE A 244 0.41 -17.79 -11.41
N ASP A 245 1.17 -18.86 -11.15
CA ASP A 245 1.74 -19.06 -9.82
C ASP A 245 2.82 -18.00 -9.55
N ILE A 246 3.03 -17.65 -8.28
CA ILE A 246 4.07 -16.68 -7.92
C ILE A 246 5.47 -17.17 -8.26
N SER A 247 5.70 -18.50 -8.31
CA SER A 247 6.97 -19.08 -8.76
C SER A 247 7.33 -18.71 -10.19
N ASP A 248 6.35 -18.36 -11.02
CA ASP A 248 6.54 -18.04 -12.42
C ASP A 248 6.76 -16.53 -12.64
N TYR A 249 6.82 -15.72 -11.58
CA TYR A 249 6.99 -14.26 -11.66
C TYR A 249 8.15 -13.85 -12.60
N GLU A 250 9.32 -14.46 -12.42
CA GLU A 250 10.53 -14.15 -13.22
C GLU A 250 10.41 -14.54 -14.70
N LEU A 251 9.43 -15.36 -15.09
CA LEU A 251 9.16 -15.66 -16.50
C LEU A 251 8.40 -14.52 -17.19
N HIS A 252 7.58 -13.78 -16.44
CA HIS A 252 6.66 -12.78 -16.96
C HIS A 252 7.09 -11.33 -16.66
N PHE A 253 7.85 -11.11 -15.60
CA PHE A 253 8.31 -9.78 -15.20
C PHE A 253 9.83 -9.68 -15.29
N ALA A 254 10.32 -8.44 -15.41
CA ALA A 254 11.74 -8.11 -15.38
C ALA A 254 11.92 -6.75 -14.69
N GLU A 255 13.13 -6.49 -14.22
CA GLU A 255 13.51 -5.22 -13.64
C GLU A 255 14.61 -4.56 -14.47
N GLU A 256 14.45 -3.27 -14.72
CA GLU A 256 15.38 -2.46 -15.50
C GLU A 256 15.98 -1.35 -14.65
N HIS A 257 17.30 -1.15 -14.77
CA HIS A 257 17.97 -0.04 -14.12
C HIS A 257 17.96 1.20 -15.03
N VAL A 258 17.64 2.37 -14.47
CA VAL A 258 17.74 3.65 -15.17
C VAL A 258 18.79 4.52 -14.51
N ALA A 259 19.60 5.21 -15.31
CA ALA A 259 20.78 5.94 -14.81
C ALA A 259 20.49 7.09 -13.82
N HIS A 260 19.23 7.48 -13.64
CA HIS A 260 18.82 8.62 -12.81
C HIS A 260 18.06 8.21 -11.54
N SER A 261 18.01 6.92 -11.20
CA SER A 261 17.28 6.41 -10.04
C SER A 261 18.00 5.19 -9.47
N ASN A 262 18.06 5.08 -8.14
CA ASN A 262 18.50 3.88 -7.45
C ASN A 262 17.40 2.80 -7.40
N ALA A 263 16.13 3.20 -7.56
CA ALA A 263 15.01 2.26 -7.68
C ALA A 263 14.99 1.66 -9.09
N LEU A 264 14.82 0.34 -9.16
CA LEU A 264 14.59 -0.38 -10.40
C LEU A 264 13.19 -0.10 -10.95
N HIS A 265 13.03 -0.24 -12.26
CA HIS A 265 11.76 -0.14 -12.96
C HIS A 265 11.30 -1.54 -13.34
N SER A 266 10.27 -2.04 -12.66
CA SER A 266 9.68 -3.33 -13.00
C SER A 266 8.78 -3.22 -14.23
N VAL A 267 8.90 -4.17 -15.15
CA VAL A 267 8.16 -4.24 -16.42
C VAL A 267 7.50 -5.61 -16.58
N PHE A 268 6.30 -5.61 -17.16
CA PHE A 268 5.63 -6.81 -17.63
C PHE A 268 6.14 -7.11 -19.05
N LYS A 269 6.88 -8.21 -19.22
CA LYS A 269 7.52 -8.59 -20.49
C LYS A 269 6.50 -8.66 -21.61
N GLY A 270 6.73 -7.87 -22.67
CA GLY A 270 5.83 -7.77 -23.83
C GLY A 270 4.65 -6.81 -23.66
N HIS A 271 4.38 -6.32 -22.45
CA HIS A 271 3.26 -5.43 -22.12
C HIS A 271 3.70 -4.03 -21.62
N GLY A 272 4.92 -3.90 -21.09
CA GLY A 272 5.48 -2.64 -20.63
C GLY A 272 5.17 -2.36 -19.15
N SER A 273 4.82 -1.13 -18.82
CA SER A 273 4.53 -0.71 -17.45
C SER A 273 3.23 -1.32 -16.93
N TYR A 274 3.22 -1.70 -15.65
CA TYR A 274 2.04 -2.17 -14.95
C TYR A 274 1.88 -1.42 -13.62
N PHE A 275 0.68 -1.48 -13.05
CA PHE A 275 0.29 -0.76 -11.83
C PHE A 275 -0.17 -1.75 -10.75
N THR A 276 0.39 -1.61 -9.55
CA THR A 276 0.04 -2.41 -8.37
C THR A 276 -0.57 -1.54 -7.27
N GLY A 277 -0.96 -2.14 -6.16
CA GLY A 277 -1.49 -1.42 -4.99
C GLY A 277 -3.03 -1.41 -4.95
N PRO A 278 -3.63 -0.49 -4.19
CA PRO A 278 -5.07 -0.52 -3.86
C PRO A 278 -5.98 -0.55 -5.09
N LEU A 279 -5.70 0.30 -6.09
CA LEU A 279 -6.52 0.34 -7.32
C LEU A 279 -6.51 -0.99 -8.08
N ALA A 280 -5.33 -1.61 -8.19
CA ALA A 280 -5.17 -2.89 -8.86
C ALA A 280 -5.90 -4.02 -8.12
N ARG A 281 -5.70 -4.11 -6.80
CA ARG A 281 -6.40 -5.11 -5.96
C ARG A 281 -7.90 -4.93 -6.04
N TYR A 282 -8.39 -3.70 -5.91
CA TYR A 282 -9.82 -3.37 -6.00
C TYR A 282 -10.40 -3.74 -7.36
N ALA A 283 -9.76 -3.34 -8.46
CA ALA A 283 -10.25 -3.62 -9.81
C ALA A 283 -10.31 -5.13 -10.12
N LEU A 284 -9.33 -5.90 -9.64
CA LEU A 284 -9.21 -7.33 -9.94
C LEU A 284 -9.97 -8.23 -8.95
N ASN A 285 -10.32 -7.70 -7.77
CA ASN A 285 -10.89 -8.48 -6.67
C ASN A 285 -12.11 -7.83 -6.01
N PHE A 286 -12.86 -6.98 -6.73
CA PHE A 286 -14.02 -6.28 -6.19
C PHE A 286 -15.06 -7.24 -5.57
N GLU A 287 -15.25 -8.42 -6.17
CA GLU A 287 -16.21 -9.42 -5.66
C GLU A 287 -15.77 -10.05 -4.34
N GLN A 288 -14.46 -10.13 -4.11
CA GLN A 288 -13.85 -10.69 -2.90
C GLN A 288 -13.84 -9.70 -1.72
N LEU A 289 -14.20 -8.44 -1.93
CA LEU A 289 -14.39 -7.50 -0.82
C LEU A 289 -15.43 -8.05 0.16
N SER A 290 -15.21 -7.80 1.44
CA SER A 290 -16.20 -8.07 2.47
C SER A 290 -17.49 -7.28 2.20
N PRO A 291 -18.66 -7.78 2.65
CA PRO A 291 -19.95 -7.20 2.28
C PRO A 291 -20.04 -5.69 2.55
N LEU A 292 -19.65 -5.25 3.75
CA LEU A 292 -19.77 -3.84 4.12
C LEU A 292 -18.74 -2.96 3.41
N ALA A 293 -17.52 -3.46 3.19
CA ALA A 293 -16.53 -2.77 2.35
C ALA A 293 -17.06 -2.55 0.92
N ARG A 294 -17.64 -3.59 0.30
CA ARG A 294 -18.22 -3.50 -1.05
C ARG A 294 -19.41 -2.53 -1.10
N GLU A 295 -20.30 -2.58 -0.12
CA GLU A 295 -21.42 -1.65 0.01
C GLU A 295 -20.93 -0.21 0.17
N SER A 296 -19.91 0.02 1.01
CA SER A 296 -19.33 1.35 1.23
C SER A 296 -18.69 1.92 -0.04
N ALA A 297 -18.06 1.08 -0.86
CA ALA A 297 -17.47 1.49 -2.14
C ALA A 297 -18.54 1.95 -3.13
N LEU A 298 -19.64 1.20 -3.24
CA LEU A 298 -20.77 1.55 -4.10
C LEU A 298 -21.46 2.83 -3.61
N ALA A 299 -21.64 2.97 -2.29
CA ALA A 299 -22.21 4.17 -1.67
C ALA A 299 -21.32 5.41 -1.85
N ALA A 300 -20.00 5.23 -1.92
CA ALA A 300 -19.02 6.27 -2.26
C ALA A 300 -19.00 6.63 -3.75
N GLY A 301 -19.83 5.98 -4.58
CA GLY A 301 -19.90 6.23 -6.03
C GLY A 301 -18.73 5.64 -6.81
N LEU A 302 -17.94 4.72 -6.23
CA LEU A 302 -16.86 4.08 -6.96
C LEU A 302 -17.42 3.04 -7.94
N PRO A 303 -17.00 3.06 -9.22
CA PRO A 303 -17.26 1.94 -10.13
C PRO A 303 -16.48 0.69 -9.69
N ARG A 304 -16.75 -0.45 -10.32
CA ARG A 304 -15.98 -1.70 -10.11
C ARG A 304 -14.49 -1.57 -10.46
N VAL A 305 -14.16 -0.67 -11.39
CA VAL A 305 -12.78 -0.43 -11.83
C VAL A 305 -12.49 1.06 -11.74
N VAL A 306 -11.56 1.44 -10.86
CA VAL A 306 -11.16 2.83 -10.64
C VAL A 306 -9.81 3.08 -11.32
N ARG A 307 -9.80 3.92 -12.35
CA ARG A 307 -8.59 4.31 -13.10
C ARG A 307 -8.08 5.71 -12.79
N ASN A 308 -8.79 6.46 -11.95
CA ASN A 308 -8.34 7.75 -11.49
C ASN A 308 -7.36 7.59 -10.32
N PRO A 309 -6.07 7.96 -10.46
CA PRO A 309 -5.10 7.82 -9.38
C PRO A 309 -5.45 8.63 -8.12
N PHE A 310 -6.13 9.77 -8.28
CA PHE A 310 -6.54 10.61 -7.15
C PHE A 310 -7.62 9.93 -6.29
N GLN A 311 -8.46 9.09 -6.89
CA GLN A 311 -9.48 8.31 -6.17
C GLN A 311 -8.90 7.12 -5.39
N SER A 312 -7.59 6.87 -5.45
CA SER A 312 -6.93 5.84 -4.64
C SER A 312 -7.09 6.05 -3.14
N ILE A 313 -7.33 7.29 -2.68
CA ILE A 313 -7.66 7.59 -1.28
C ILE A 313 -8.96 6.92 -0.84
N VAL A 314 -9.98 6.92 -1.71
CA VAL A 314 -11.28 6.32 -1.44
C VAL A 314 -11.14 4.79 -1.42
N VAL A 315 -10.40 4.23 -2.38
CA VAL A 315 -10.12 2.79 -2.42
C VAL A 315 -9.35 2.31 -1.18
N ARG A 316 -8.35 3.07 -0.70
CA ARG A 316 -7.67 2.78 0.57
C ARG A 316 -8.63 2.85 1.76
N ALA A 317 -9.54 3.82 1.79
CA ALA A 317 -10.56 3.90 2.84
C ALA A 317 -11.51 2.68 2.81
N VAL A 318 -11.85 2.17 1.64
CA VAL A 318 -12.61 0.90 1.50
C VAL A 318 -11.80 -0.28 2.00
N GLU A 319 -10.50 -0.37 1.67
CA GLU A 319 -9.62 -1.42 2.18
C GLU A 319 -9.46 -1.35 3.72
N LEU A 320 -9.60 -0.18 4.35
CA LEU A 320 -9.68 -0.06 5.81
C LEU A 320 -10.95 -0.73 6.38
N VAL A 321 -12.11 -0.51 5.75
CA VAL A 321 -13.36 -1.18 6.14
C VAL A 321 -13.19 -2.70 6.03
N HIS A 322 -12.62 -3.16 4.91
CA HIS A 322 -12.34 -4.58 4.70
C HIS A 322 -11.43 -5.17 5.79
N ALA A 323 -10.31 -4.49 6.08
CA ALA A 323 -9.37 -4.96 7.10
C ALA A 323 -10.00 -5.04 8.50
N CYS A 324 -10.88 -4.11 8.86
CA CYS A 324 -11.63 -4.15 10.12
C CYS A 324 -12.64 -5.31 10.17
N GLU A 325 -13.44 -5.52 9.12
CA GLU A 325 -14.38 -6.66 9.03
C GLU A 325 -13.64 -7.99 9.12
N GLU A 326 -12.51 -8.11 8.41
CA GLU A 326 -11.71 -9.31 8.39
C GLU A 326 -11.04 -9.57 9.75
N ALA A 327 -10.55 -8.53 10.43
CA ALA A 327 -10.03 -8.67 11.78
C ALA A 327 -11.11 -9.15 12.76
N LEU A 328 -12.32 -8.58 12.70
CA LEU A 328 -13.47 -9.01 13.50
C LEU A 328 -13.84 -10.46 13.23
N ARG A 329 -13.86 -10.88 11.95
CA ARG A 329 -14.13 -12.27 11.56
C ARG A 329 -13.11 -13.25 12.15
N VAL A 330 -11.83 -12.88 12.18
CA VAL A 330 -10.78 -13.75 12.68
C VAL A 330 -10.83 -13.92 14.21
N ILE A 331 -11.22 -12.89 14.95
CA ILE A 331 -11.24 -12.95 16.42
C ILE A 331 -12.53 -13.53 17.04
N ALA A 332 -13.59 -13.69 16.23
CA ALA A 332 -14.91 -14.16 16.65
C ALA A 332 -14.95 -15.61 17.17
#